data_AF-A0A7D8YW58-F1
#
_entry.id   AF-A0A7D8YW58-F1
#
_cell.length_a   1.000
_cell.length_b   1.000
_cell.length_c   1.000
_cell.angle_alpha   90.00
_cell.angle_beta   90.00
_cell.angle_gamma   90.00
#
_symmetry.space_group_name_H-M   'P 1'
#
loop_
_entity.id
_entity.type
_entity.pdbx_description
1 polymer ?
#
loop_
_entity_poly.entity_id
_entity_poly.type
_entity_poly.pdbx_seq_one_letter_code
_entity_poly.pdbx_strand_id
1 'polypeptide(L)'
;MQLIAAHCGDAPGGNCHDVDFNIGKGAEYFSQVLAPNNGNALAALGNYNGWRLGMTVADATRAASEGNCRAQNNLDYLYQTVNGWMQGKEGYNIGQYCELATY
;
A
#
# COMPACT_ATOMS: atom_id res chain seq x y z
N MET A 1 -8.63 5.38 -0.88
CA MET A 1 -7.45 4.82 -1.57
C MET A 1 -6.12 5.38 -1.06
N GLN A 2 -5.88 5.50 0.26
CA GLN A 2 -4.59 5.83 0.92
C GLN A 2 -3.50 6.47 0.03
N LEU A 3 -3.81 7.60 -0.60
CA LEU A 3 -2.90 8.28 -1.53
C LEU A 3 -1.83 9.01 -0.72
N ILE A 4 -0.58 8.98 -1.19
CA ILE A 4 0.43 9.89 -0.66
C ILE A 4 0.15 11.32 -1.16
N ALA A 5 0.56 12.32 -0.38
CA ALA A 5 0.32 13.74 -0.69
C ALA A 5 0.78 14.15 -2.09
N ALA A 6 1.84 13.52 -2.62
CA ALA A 6 2.34 13.75 -3.98
C ALA A 6 1.31 13.46 -5.09
N HIS A 7 0.33 12.60 -4.84
CA HIS A 7 -0.74 12.29 -5.79
C HIS A 7 -1.99 13.16 -5.62
N CYS A 8 -1.98 14.11 -4.70
CA CYS A 8 -3.12 14.95 -4.34
C CYS A 8 -3.10 16.35 -4.99
N GLY A 9 -2.11 16.67 -5.84
CA GLY A 9 -1.88 18.03 -6.35
C GLY A 9 -3.08 18.65 -7.09
N ASP A 10 -3.86 17.83 -7.79
CA ASP A 10 -5.02 18.27 -8.58
C ASP A 10 -6.36 18.04 -7.85
N ALA A 11 -6.32 17.79 -6.53
CA ALA A 11 -7.53 17.53 -5.77
C ALA A 11 -8.47 18.75 -5.76
N PRO A 12 -9.80 18.56 -5.89
CA PRO A 12 -10.79 19.65 -5.84
C PRO A 12 -10.65 20.46 -4.54
N GLY A 13 -10.33 21.74 -4.67
CA GLY A 13 -10.09 22.61 -3.50
C GLY A 13 -8.93 22.15 -2.60
N GLY A 14 -8.01 21.32 -3.12
CA GLY A 14 -6.94 20.69 -2.36
C GLY A 14 -7.41 19.53 -1.46
N ASN A 15 -8.68 19.11 -1.53
CA ASN A 15 -9.21 18.07 -0.68
C ASN A 15 -8.92 16.67 -1.25
N CYS A 16 -7.79 16.08 -0.87
CA CYS A 16 -7.46 14.72 -1.30
C CYS A 16 -8.39 13.64 -0.73
N HIS A 17 -9.24 13.98 0.25
CA HIS A 17 -10.23 13.09 0.83
C HIS A 17 -11.59 13.16 0.14
N ASP A 18 -11.74 14.02 -0.87
CA ASP A 18 -12.90 13.98 -1.75
C ASP A 18 -13.05 12.56 -2.32
N VAL A 19 -14.23 11.97 -2.14
CA VAL A 19 -14.42 10.52 -2.34
C VAL A 19 -14.20 10.14 -3.80
N ASP A 20 -14.79 10.89 -4.73
CA ASP A 20 -14.71 10.60 -6.16
C ASP A 20 -13.30 10.82 -6.68
N PHE A 21 -12.67 11.93 -6.30
CA PHE A 21 -11.27 12.19 -6.63
C PHE A 21 -10.36 11.10 -6.09
N ASN A 22 -10.52 10.73 -4.81
CA ASN A 22 -9.64 9.79 -4.14
C ASN A 22 -9.74 8.38 -4.76
N ILE A 23 -10.96 7.94 -5.10
CA ILE A 23 -11.20 6.67 -5.79
C ILE A 23 -10.60 6.72 -7.20
N GLY A 24 -10.93 7.76 -7.97
CA GLY A 24 -10.46 7.91 -9.35
C GLY A 24 -8.94 7.96 -9.44
N LYS A 25 -8.30 8.76 -8.59
CA LYS A 25 -6.84 8.91 -8.57
C LYS A 25 -6.14 7.65 -8.06
N GLY A 26 -6.73 6.96 -7.09
CA GLY A 26 -6.25 5.65 -6.66
C GLY A 26 -6.28 4.60 -7.77
N ALA A 27 -7.37 4.55 -8.54
CA ALA A 27 -7.50 3.66 -9.69
C ALA A 27 -6.52 4.02 -10.83
N GLU A 28 -6.36 5.32 -11.11
CA GLU A 28 -5.40 5.81 -12.09
C GLU A 28 -3.98 5.39 -11.70
N TYR A 29 -3.56 5.66 -10.48
CA TYR A 29 -2.23 5.27 -10.00
C TYR A 29 -2.05 3.75 -10.01
N PHE A 30 -3.04 2.97 -9.55
CA PHE A 30 -2.96 1.51 -9.61
C PHE A 30 -2.80 1.00 -11.04
N SER A 31 -3.45 1.61 -12.04
CA SER A 31 -3.29 1.25 -13.45
C SER A 31 -1.85 1.48 -13.95
N GLN A 32 -1.20 2.56 -13.49
CA GLN A 32 0.19 2.87 -13.79
C GLN A 32 1.16 1.87 -13.14
N VAL A 33 0.81 1.33 -11.97
CA VAL A 33 1.58 0.28 -11.28
C VAL A 33 1.35 -1.09 -11.92
N LEU A 34 0.14 -1.35 -12.44
CA LEU A 34 -0.23 -2.63 -13.06
C LEU A 34 0.52 -2.89 -14.37
N ALA A 35 0.73 -1.86 -15.19
CA ALA A 35 1.39 -1.96 -16.48
C ALA A 35 2.84 -2.53 -16.41
N PRO A 36 3.77 -1.97 -15.59
CA PRO A 36 5.12 -2.52 -15.45
C PRO A 36 5.15 -3.88 -14.74
N ASN A 37 4.07 -4.26 -14.04
CA ASN A 37 3.88 -5.60 -13.47
C ASN A 37 3.27 -6.59 -14.46
N ASN A 38 3.23 -6.26 -15.76
CA ASN A 38 2.72 -7.12 -16.84
C ASN A 38 1.29 -7.64 -16.57
N GLY A 39 0.44 -6.81 -15.98
CA GLY A 39 -0.94 -7.19 -15.64
C GLY A 39 -1.08 -8.09 -14.41
N ASN A 40 0.01 -8.43 -13.71
CA ASN A 40 -0.07 -9.19 -12.47
C ASN A 40 -0.62 -8.32 -11.34
N ALA A 41 -1.91 -8.47 -11.05
CA ALA A 41 -2.62 -7.66 -10.08
C ALA A 41 -2.07 -7.80 -8.64
N LEU A 42 -1.64 -9.00 -8.23
CA LEU A 42 -1.09 -9.21 -6.88
C LEU A 42 0.30 -8.55 -6.74
N ALA A 43 1.14 -8.67 -7.75
CA ALA A 43 2.44 -7.98 -7.76
C ALA A 43 2.27 -6.45 -7.80
N ALA A 44 1.30 -5.95 -8.57
CA ALA A 44 0.96 -4.53 -8.62
C ALA A 44 0.42 -4.03 -7.27
N LEU A 45 -0.44 -4.82 -6.61
CA LEU A 45 -0.98 -4.48 -5.29
C LEU A 45 0.12 -4.40 -4.22
N GLY A 46 1.09 -5.31 -4.24
CA GLY A 46 2.28 -5.19 -3.40
C GLY A 46 3.09 -3.92 -3.72
N ASN A 47 3.35 -3.64 -5.00
CA ASN A 47 4.11 -2.46 -5.43
C ASN A 47 3.42 -1.14 -5.07
N TYR A 48 2.09 -1.10 -5.03
CA TYR A 48 1.33 0.08 -4.60
C TYR A 48 1.75 0.58 -3.22
N ASN A 49 2.15 -0.33 -2.32
CA ASN A 49 2.65 -0.03 -0.98
C ASN A 49 4.17 -0.25 -0.82
N GLY A 50 4.91 -0.38 -1.93
CA GLY A 50 6.38 -0.46 -1.92
C GLY A 50 6.97 -1.88 -1.85
N TRP A 51 6.15 -2.93 -1.72
CA TRP A 51 6.63 -4.31 -1.82
C TRP A 51 6.91 -4.70 -3.27
N ARG A 52 7.98 -5.47 -3.54
CA ARG A 52 8.34 -5.91 -4.90
C ARG A 52 8.72 -7.39 -4.97
N LEU A 53 8.55 -7.99 -6.15
CA LEU A 53 9.04 -9.35 -6.41
C LEU A 53 10.56 -9.42 -6.19
N GLY A 54 11.00 -10.48 -5.50
CA GLY A 54 12.41 -10.66 -5.14
C GLY A 54 12.89 -9.80 -3.98
N MET A 55 12.01 -9.06 -3.30
CA MET A 55 12.36 -8.34 -2.07
C MET A 55 12.87 -9.31 -1.00
N THR A 56 14.03 -9.01 -0.42
CA THR A 56 14.59 -9.80 0.66
C THR A 56 14.00 -9.40 2.01
N VAL A 57 14.19 -10.22 3.05
CA VAL A 57 13.82 -9.82 4.42
C VAL A 57 14.54 -8.51 4.79
N ALA A 58 15.83 -8.35 4.47
CA ALA A 58 16.58 -7.14 4.76
C ALA A 58 16.01 -5.89 4.06
N ASP A 59 15.50 -6.03 2.83
CA ASP A 59 14.83 -4.93 2.13
C ASP A 59 13.55 -4.49 2.83
N ALA A 60 12.72 -5.46 3.24
CA ALA A 60 11.43 -5.22 3.89
C ALA A 60 11.61 -4.57 5.26
N THR A 61 12.70 -4.91 5.96
CA THR A 61 12.98 -4.48 7.34
C THR A 61 13.94 -3.33 7.45
N ARG A 62 14.39 -2.73 6.34
CA ARG A 62 15.37 -1.64 6.37
C ARG A 62 14.93 -0.47 7.26
N ALA A 63 13.64 -0.16 7.30
CA ALA A 63 13.07 0.90 8.14
C ALA A 63 12.77 0.44 9.59
N ALA A 64 13.02 -0.82 9.93
CA ALA A 64 12.75 -1.34 11.27
C ALA A 64 13.62 -0.66 12.34
N SER A 65 14.88 -0.34 12.01
CA SER A 65 15.77 0.40 12.90
C SER A 65 15.33 1.84 13.18
N GLU A 66 14.40 2.37 12.39
CA GLU A 66 13.81 3.70 12.58
C GLU A 66 12.63 3.67 13.57
N GLY A 67 12.29 2.50 14.13
CA GLY A 67 11.19 2.34 15.09
C GLY A 67 9.79 2.48 14.48
N ASN A 68 9.68 2.57 13.15
CA ASN A 68 8.42 2.77 12.45
C ASN A 68 7.97 1.49 11.74
N CYS A 69 7.21 0.65 12.44
CA CYS A 69 6.63 -0.58 11.87
C CYS A 69 5.88 -0.32 10.55
N ARG A 70 5.20 0.82 10.42
CA ARG A 70 4.39 1.16 9.23
C ARG A 70 5.23 1.61 8.02
N ALA A 71 6.52 1.86 8.21
CA ALA A 71 7.44 2.19 7.13
C ALA A 71 8.10 0.95 6.49
N GLN A 72 7.85 -0.24 7.04
CA GLN A 72 8.34 -1.48 6.45
C GLN A 72 7.54 -1.81 5.20
N ASN A 73 8.24 -2.13 4.11
CA ASN A 73 7.61 -2.59 2.87
C ASN A 73 7.27 -4.09 3.00
N ASN A 74 6.49 -4.44 4.02
CA ASN A 74 6.17 -5.82 4.35
C ASN A 74 4.91 -6.29 3.60
N LEU A 75 4.51 -7.54 3.86
CA LEU A 75 3.33 -8.15 3.24
C LEU A 75 2.02 -7.78 3.94
N ASP A 76 2.02 -6.91 4.96
CA ASP A 76 0.81 -6.54 5.72
C ASP A 76 -0.24 -5.96 4.81
N TYR A 77 0.14 -5.00 3.96
CA TYR A 77 -0.80 -4.36 3.06
C TYR A 77 -1.46 -5.37 2.11
N LEU A 78 -0.66 -6.28 1.55
CA LEU A 78 -1.18 -7.33 0.67
C LEU A 78 -2.14 -8.25 1.43
N TYR A 79 -1.72 -8.72 2.60
CA TYR A 79 -2.51 -9.61 3.47
C TYR A 79 -3.82 -8.96 3.91
N GLN A 80 -3.78 -7.75 4.45
CA GLN A 80 -4.96 -7.00 4.90
C GLN A 80 -5.92 -6.70 3.75
N THR A 81 -5.39 -6.45 2.54
CA THR A 81 -6.23 -6.20 1.36
C THR A 81 -6.96 -7.43 0.89
N VAL A 82 -6.25 -8.54 0.65
CA VAL A 82 -6.86 -9.75 0.09
C VAL A 82 -7.70 -10.52 1.11
N ASN A 83 -7.29 -10.50 2.39
CA ASN A 83 -8.01 -11.20 3.45
C ASN A 83 -9.04 -10.33 4.17
N GLY A 84 -9.03 -9.02 3.93
CA GLY A 84 -9.89 -8.03 4.58
C GLY A 84 -10.77 -7.26 3.64
N TRP A 85 -10.25 -6.17 3.09
CA TRP A 85 -11.04 -5.21 2.31
C TRP A 85 -11.74 -5.88 1.12
N MET A 86 -11.08 -6.80 0.42
CA MET A 86 -11.71 -7.56 -0.68
C MET A 86 -12.81 -8.53 -0.24
N GLN A 87 -12.86 -8.90 1.04
CA GLN A 87 -13.91 -9.72 1.64
C GLN A 87 -14.99 -8.88 2.35
N GLY A 88 -14.95 -7.54 2.23
CA GLY A 88 -15.85 -6.64 2.94
C GLY A 88 -15.61 -6.60 4.45
N LYS A 89 -14.40 -6.96 4.91
CA LYS A 89 -13.99 -6.91 6.31
C LYS A 89 -12.97 -5.80 6.53
N GLU A 90 -12.90 -5.27 7.76
CA GLU A 90 -11.90 -4.28 8.12
C GLU A 90 -10.48 -4.90 8.15
N GLY A 91 -9.62 -4.49 7.22
CA GLY A 91 -8.27 -5.01 7.02
C GLY A 91 -7.36 -4.81 8.23
N TYR A 92 -7.53 -3.71 8.97
CA TYR A 92 -6.68 -3.43 10.15
C TYR A 92 -6.89 -4.42 11.30
N ASN A 93 -8.03 -5.10 11.37
CA ASN A 93 -8.36 -6.02 12.46
C ASN A 93 -7.75 -7.42 12.27
N ILE A 94 -7.10 -7.68 11.14
CA ILE A 94 -6.64 -9.01 10.74
C ILE A 94 -5.15 -9.22 11.04
N GLY A 95 -4.48 -8.19 11.57
CA GLY A 95 -3.11 -8.23 12.03
C GLY A 95 -2.21 -7.20 11.34
N GLN A 96 -1.28 -6.64 12.11
CA GLN A 96 -0.10 -5.92 11.63
C GLN A 96 1.10 -6.75 12.01
N TYR A 97 1.81 -7.28 11.02
CA TYR A 97 3.00 -8.08 11.24
C TYR A 97 4.19 -7.13 11.34
N CYS A 98 4.29 -6.48 12.50
CA CYS A 98 5.46 -5.69 12.91
C CYS A 98 6.68 -6.57 13.23
N GLU A 99 6.75 -7.80 12.73
CA GLU A 99 7.58 -8.89 13.30
C GLU A 99 9.09 -8.63 13.26
N LEU A 100 9.50 -7.52 12.64
CA LEU A 100 10.88 -7.20 12.35
C LEU A 100 11.31 -5.83 12.89
N ALA A 101 10.40 -5.05 13.50
CA ALA A 101 10.74 -3.87 14.30
C ALA A 101 10.47 -4.14 15.78
N THR A 102 11.51 -4.07 16.61
CA THR A 102 11.37 -3.99 18.06
C THR A 102 11.03 -2.55 18.47
N TYR A 103 10.01 -2.40 19.31
CA TYR A 103 9.65 -1.12 19.96
C TYR A 103 10.75 -0.63 20.91
#